data_AF-A0A7Y6TU99-F1
#
_entry.id   AF-A0A7Y6TU99-F1
#
_cell.length_a   1.000
_cell.length_b   1.000
_cell.length_c   1.000
_cell.angle_alpha   90.00
_cell.angle_beta   90.00
_cell.angle_gamma   90.00
#
_symmetry.space_group_name_H-M   'P 1'
#
loop_
_entity.id
_entity.type
_entity.pdbx_description
1 polymer ?
#
loop_
_entity_poly.entity_id
_entity_poly.type
_entity_poly.pdbx_seq_one_letter_code
_entity_poly.pdbx_strand_id
1 'polypeptide(L)' 'LRDYDGQVAEAMALVRALNKMTKAGMPESVRIA' A
#
# COMPACT_ATOMS: atom_id res chain seq x y z
N LEU A 1 -0.24 -24.04 -10.71
CA LEU A 1 -1.34 -23.06 -10.65
C LEU A 1 -0.79 -21.82 -9.96
N ARG A 2 -0.95 -20.62 -10.53
CA ARG A 2 -0.48 -19.38 -9.87
C ARG A 2 -1.16 -19.26 -8.51
N ASP A 3 -0.39 -18.94 -7.47
CA ASP A 3 -0.93 -18.64 -6.14
C ASP A 3 -1.62 -17.28 -6.17
N TYR A 4 -2.92 -17.32 -6.51
CA TYR A 4 -3.74 -16.13 -6.62
C TYR A 4 -4.03 -15.52 -5.24
N ASP A 5 -4.18 -16.35 -4.21
CA ASP A 5 -4.43 -15.89 -2.85
C ASP A 5 -3.20 -15.14 -2.30
N GLY A 6 -1.99 -15.64 -2.57
CA GLY A 6 -0.75 -14.96 -2.27
C GLY A 6 -0.63 -13.59 -2.95
N GLN A 7 -0.93 -13.50 -4.25
CA GLN A 7 -0.90 -12.24 -4.99
C GLN A 7 -1.94 -11.23 -4.49
N VAL A 8 -3.15 -11.69 -4.16
CA VAL A 8 -4.21 -10.86 -3.59
C VAL A 8 -3.80 -10.35 -2.21
N ALA A 9 -3.16 -11.19 -1.39
CA ALA A 9 -2.66 -10.79 -0.07
C ALA A 9 -1.58 -9.69 -0.17
N GLU A 10 -0.63 -9.82 -1.09
CA GLU A 10 0.40 -8.80 -1.35
C GLU A 10 -0.21 -7.47 -1.83
N ALA A 11 -1.13 -7.52 -2.80
CA ALA A 11 -1.83 -6.34 -3.30
C ALA A 11 -2.62 -5.63 -2.18
N MET A 12 -3.28 -6.40 -1.31
CA MET A 12 -4.02 -5.86 -0.17
C MET A 12 -3.11 -5.22 0.89
N ALA A 13 -1.89 -5.75 1.09
CA ALA A 13 -0.92 -5.14 2.00
C ALA A 13 -0.48 -3.75 1.51
N LEU A 14 -0.21 -3.62 0.21
CA LEU A 14 0.15 -2.34 -0.42
C LEU A 14 -0.99 -1.31 -0.33
N VAL A 15 -2.23 -1.71 -0.63
CA VAL A 15 -3.40 -0.83 -0.53
C VAL A 15 -3.61 -0.35 0.91
N ARG A 16 -3.42 -1.22 1.91
CA ARG A 16 -3.51 -0.83 3.32
C ARG A 16 -2.41 0.15 3.71
N ALA A 17 -1.17 -0.06 3.25
CA ALA A 17 -0.07 0.86 3.49
C ALA A 17 -0.37 2.24 2.87
N LEU A 18 -0.85 2.26 1.62
CA LEU A 18 -1.24 3.50 0.94
C LEU A 18 -2.38 4.21 1.67
N ASN A 19 -3.43 3.50 2.07
CA ASN A 19 -4.56 4.07 2.80
C ASN A 19 -4.15 4.66 4.16
N LYS A 20 -3.16 4.07 4.84
CA LYS A 20 -2.59 4.65 6.06
C LYS A 20 -1.87 5.97 5.76
N MET A 21 -1.08 6.03 4.68
CA MET A 21 -0.36 7.24 4.28
C MET A 21 -1.31 8.36 3.83
N THR A 22 -2.41 8.05 3.14
CA THR A 22 -3.38 9.08 2.72
C THR A 22 -4.22 9.59 3.88
N LYS A 23 -4.67 8.71 4.79
CA LYS A 23 -5.46 9.11 5.96
C LYS A 23 -4.67 9.86 7.02
N ALA A 24 -3.40 9.52 7.21
CA ALA A 24 -2.51 10.24 8.13
C ALA A 24 -1.96 11.56 7.54
N GLY A 25 -2.27 11.84 6.26
CA GLY A 25 -1.57 12.86 5.49
C GLY A 25 -0.20 12.36 5.02
N MET A 26 0.20 12.73 3.80
CA MET A 26 1.49 12.31 3.24
C MET A 26 2.64 12.96 4.03
N PRO A 27 3.51 12.18 4.68
CA PRO A 27 4.66 12.73 5.39
C PRO A 27 5.53 13.55 4.43
N GLU A 28 6.10 14.65 4.93
CA GLU A 28 7.04 15.50 4.18
C GLU A 28 8.15 14.67 3.53
N SER A 29 8.64 13.64 4.24
CA SER A 29 9.70 12.74 3.78
C SER A 29 9.35 11.88 2.57
N VAL A 30 8.06 11.75 2.24
CA VAL A 30 7.55 10.99 1.10
C VAL A 30 7.09 11.94 -0.01
N ARG A 31 7.10 13.25 0.24
CA ARG A 31 6.65 14.25 -0.72
C ARG A 31 7.73 14.41 -1.80
N ILE A 32 7.43 13.92 -3.00
CA ILE A 32 8.26 14.14 -4.20
C ILE A 32 7.98 15.58 -4.65
N ALA A 33 9.02 16.41 -4.73
CA ALA A 33 8.97 17.81 -5.14
C ALA A 33 8.73 17.96 -6.66
#